data_AF-A0A8B9UAJ5-F1
#
_entry.id   AF-A0A8B9UAJ5-F1
#
_cell.length_a   1.000
_cell.length_b   1.000
_cell.length_c   1.000
_cell.angle_alpha   90.00
_cell.angle_beta   90.00
_cell.angle_gamma   90.00
#
_symmetry.space_group_name_H-M   'P 1'
#
loop_
_entity.id
_entity.type
_entity.pdbx_description
1 polymer ?
#
loop_
_entity_poly.entity_id
_entity_poly.type
_entity_poly.pdbx_seq_one_letter_code
_entity_poly.pdbx_strand_id
1 'polypeptide(L)'
;MDVIISGLFFFLPECHLMILLDLVQSKQSYQRITNSDIYKSSLQFAIERPTETVMLLSLTGVRSIIANQWYTTLQENAERLEILFENLLHIGRTTGQTIHTLQKRKIHREKDSAQMDEDSHSSPTDKTEQNFHTSSTAIHPSFFNCVLYGLPNIIIL
;
A
#
# COMPACT_ATOMS: atom_id res chain seq x y z
N MET A 1 24.32 14.48 9.04
CA MET A 1 24.31 13.28 8.17
C MET A 1 23.63 12.16 8.97
N ASP A 2 23.03 11.17 8.31
CA ASP A 2 22.17 10.10 8.88
C ASP A 2 20.64 10.31 8.79
N VAL A 3 20.18 10.76 7.61
CA VAL A 3 18.85 10.37 7.08
C VAL A 3 19.10 9.47 5.88
N ILE A 4 19.72 8.31 6.13
CA ILE A 4 19.83 7.26 5.12
C ILE A 4 18.76 6.23 5.49
N ILE A 5 17.67 6.25 4.72
CA ILE A 5 16.88 5.04 4.38
C ILE A 5 16.15 4.41 5.57
N SER A 6 15.02 5.01 5.97
CA SER A 6 13.92 4.24 6.59
C SER A 6 12.87 3.81 5.56
N GLY A 7 13.04 4.20 4.29
CA GLY A 7 12.26 3.66 3.17
C GLY A 7 13.06 2.56 2.50
N LEU A 8 12.52 1.35 2.43
CA LEU A 8 13.17 0.27 1.68
C LEU A 8 13.15 0.62 0.19
N PHE A 9 14.32 0.90 -0.37
CA PHE A 9 14.53 1.22 -1.78
C PHE A 9 15.25 0.04 -2.43
N PHE A 10 14.62 -0.57 -3.44
CA PHE A 10 15.21 -1.67 -4.19
C PHE A 10 15.47 -1.20 -5.63
N PHE A 11 16.73 -1.28 -6.07
CA PHE A 11 17.17 -0.84 -7.40
C PHE A 11 17.97 -1.93 -8.10
N LEU A 12 17.56 -2.27 -9.32
CA LEU A 12 18.24 -3.16 -10.25
C LEU A 12 18.85 -2.30 -11.38
N PRO A 13 20.04 -2.63 -11.93
CA PRO A 13 20.52 -1.97 -13.15
C PRO A 13 19.52 -2.22 -14.30
N GLU A 14 19.18 -1.16 -15.05
CA GLU A 14 17.99 -1.11 -15.93
C GLU A 14 16.66 -1.34 -15.17
N CYS A 15 16.46 -0.60 -14.07
CA CYS A 15 15.30 -0.76 -13.20
C CYS A 15 13.98 -0.37 -13.90
N HIS A 16 13.29 -1.38 -14.43
CA HIS A 16 11.98 -1.19 -15.06
C HIS A 16 10.81 -1.13 -14.06
N LEU A 17 11.07 -1.50 -12.81
CA LEU A 17 10.13 -1.47 -11.70
C LEU A 17 10.77 -0.78 -10.49
N MET A 18 10.01 0.06 -9.81
CA MET A 18 10.39 0.63 -8.53
C MET A 18 9.27 0.44 -7.50
N ILE A 19 9.63 0.18 -6.24
CA ILE A 19 8.69 0.05 -5.13
C ILE A 19 9.08 1.07 -4.05
N LEU A 20 8.15 1.97 -3.71
CA LEU A 20 8.31 3.06 -2.75
C LEU A 20 7.35 2.87 -1.57
N LEU A 21 7.88 2.44 -0.43
CA LEU A 21 7.14 2.26 0.83
C LEU A 21 7.73 3.15 1.93
N ASP A 22 8.08 4.38 1.55
CA ASP A 22 8.78 5.39 2.34
C ASP A 22 7.87 6.22 3.25
N LEU A 23 6.56 6.28 2.94
CA LEU A 23 5.55 6.91 3.79
C LEU A 23 5.28 6.08 5.05
N VAL A 24 6.23 6.07 5.98
CA VAL A 24 6.12 5.44 7.30
C VAL A 24 6.01 6.53 8.38
N GLN A 25 4.99 6.46 9.22
CA GLN A 25 4.82 7.39 10.33
C GLN A 25 4.57 6.68 11.66
N SER A 26 5.49 6.87 12.61
CA SER A 26 5.26 6.68 14.04
C SER A 26 5.00 8.03 14.72
N LYS A 27 4.34 8.03 15.90
CA LYS A 27 4.09 9.26 16.69
C LYS A 27 5.35 10.08 16.93
N GLN A 28 6.49 9.43 17.18
CA GLN A 28 7.79 10.08 17.39
C GLN A 28 8.39 10.60 16.08
N SER A 29 8.25 9.86 14.99
CA SER A 29 8.73 10.30 13.68
C SER A 29 7.96 11.52 13.16
N TYR A 30 6.65 11.61 13.44
CA TYR A 30 5.82 12.74 13.03
C TYR A 30 6.35 14.04 13.61
N GLN A 31 6.60 14.08 14.92
CA GLN A 31 7.15 15.26 15.60
C GLN A 31 8.51 15.67 15.03
N ARG A 32 9.36 14.70 14.69
CA ARG A 32 10.67 14.98 14.08
C ARG A 32 10.51 15.54 12.66
N ILE A 33 9.65 14.95 11.84
CA ILE A 33 9.39 15.36 10.45
C ILE A 33 8.82 16.77 10.43
N THR A 34 7.81 17.07 11.25
CA THR A 34 7.22 18.41 11.35
C THR A 34 8.23 19.46 11.76
N ASN A 35 9.17 19.13 12.65
CA ASN A 35 10.22 20.06 13.08
C ASN A 35 11.30 20.27 12.00
N SER A 36 11.61 19.24 11.20
CA SER A 36 12.56 19.37 10.08
C SER A 36 11.95 20.06 8.85
N ASP A 37 10.64 19.92 8.65
CA ASP A 37 9.91 20.51 7.53
C ASP A 37 9.89 22.05 7.58
N ILE A 38 10.10 22.64 8.77
CA ILE A 38 10.25 24.09 8.96
C ILE A 38 11.41 24.67 8.13
N TYR A 39 12.45 23.88 7.87
CA TYR A 39 13.66 24.32 7.16
C TYR A 39 13.72 23.85 5.70
N LYS A 40 12.67 23.17 5.21
CA LYS A 40 12.65 22.58 3.88
C LYS A 40 12.27 23.62 2.82
N SER A 41 12.97 23.61 1.69
CA SER A 41 12.69 24.54 0.59
C SER A 41 11.40 24.16 -0.16
N SER A 42 10.77 25.14 -0.82
CA SER A 42 9.57 24.91 -1.63
C SER A 42 9.76 23.83 -2.70
N LEU A 43 10.96 23.75 -3.28
CA LEU A 43 11.32 22.72 -4.25
C LEU A 43 11.37 21.32 -3.63
N GLN A 44 11.92 21.19 -2.43
CA GLN A 44 11.96 19.91 -1.73
C GLN A 44 10.55 19.43 -1.37
N PHE A 45 9.66 20.33 -0.95
CA PHE A 45 8.24 20.00 -0.75
C PHE A 45 7.53 19.57 -2.03
N ALA A 46 7.85 20.17 -3.17
CA ALA A 46 7.27 19.80 -4.45
C ALA A 46 7.69 18.39 -4.87
N ILE A 47 8.97 18.04 -4.69
CA ILE A 47 9.49 16.71 -5.09
C ILE A 47 8.95 15.60 -4.19
N GLU A 48 8.71 15.87 -2.90
CA GLU A 48 8.17 14.87 -1.97
C GLU A 48 6.72 14.46 -2.25
N ARG A 49 6.03 15.19 -3.12
CA ARG A 49 4.69 14.78 -3.52
C ARG A 49 4.80 13.51 -4.38
N PRO A 50 3.93 12.50 -4.13
CA PRO A 50 4.00 11.21 -4.81
C PRO A 50 4.01 11.33 -6.34
N THR A 51 3.24 12.26 -6.90
CA THR A 51 3.12 12.46 -8.35
C THR A 51 4.42 12.99 -8.97
N GLU A 52 5.02 14.00 -8.36
CA GLU A 52 6.26 14.63 -8.81
C GLU A 52 7.43 13.62 -8.73
N THR A 53 7.52 12.85 -7.64
CA THR A 53 8.48 11.75 -7.53
C THR A 53 8.27 10.71 -8.64
N VAL A 54 7.03 10.29 -8.89
CA VAL A 54 6.71 9.34 -9.96
C VAL A 54 7.09 9.88 -11.34
N MET A 55 6.85 11.16 -11.61
CA MET A 55 7.24 11.81 -12.87
C MET A 55 8.77 11.76 -13.05
N LEU A 56 9.52 12.13 -12.02
CA LEU A 56 10.99 12.08 -12.05
C LEU A 56 11.50 10.66 -12.30
N LEU A 57 10.96 9.66 -11.61
CA LEU A 57 11.34 8.26 -11.82
C LEU A 57 10.96 7.74 -13.20
N SER A 58 9.83 8.21 -13.75
CA SER A 58 9.44 7.88 -15.11
C SER A 58 10.43 8.45 -16.13
N LEU A 59 10.92 9.68 -15.91
CA LEU A 59 11.93 10.32 -16.74
C LEU A 59 13.29 9.63 -16.68
N THR A 60 13.62 8.95 -15.58
CA THR A 60 14.86 8.15 -15.46
C THR A 60 14.75 6.77 -16.10
N GLY A 61 13.60 6.42 -16.71
CA GLY A 61 13.39 5.17 -17.44
C GLY A 61 12.63 4.09 -16.66
N VAL A 62 12.16 4.37 -15.43
CA VAL A 62 11.33 3.43 -14.69
C VAL A 62 9.94 3.35 -15.34
N ARG A 63 9.52 2.14 -15.73
CA ARG A 63 8.24 1.93 -16.45
C ARG A 63 7.05 1.64 -15.54
N SER A 64 7.30 1.18 -14.33
CA SER A 64 6.28 0.72 -13.39
C SER A 64 6.72 1.12 -11.98
N ILE A 65 5.88 1.85 -11.25
CA ILE A 65 6.22 2.35 -9.91
C ILE A 65 5.08 1.99 -8.97
N ILE A 66 5.37 1.25 -7.92
CA ILE A 66 4.43 0.92 -6.85
C ILE A 66 4.73 1.85 -5.68
N ALA A 67 3.75 2.64 -5.22
CA ALA A 67 3.98 3.59 -4.12
C ALA A 67 2.83 3.61 -3.11
N ASN A 68 3.13 4.03 -1.89
CA ASN A 68 2.10 4.40 -0.91
C ASN A 68 1.51 5.79 -1.23
N GLN A 69 0.20 5.95 -1.07
CA GLN A 69 -0.53 7.20 -1.28
C GLN A 69 -0.64 8.03 0.02
N TRP A 70 -0.69 7.35 1.17
CA TRP A 70 -0.78 7.91 2.53
C TRP A 70 0.22 7.21 3.47
N TYR A 71 0.47 7.87 4.60
CA TYR A 71 1.32 7.34 5.68
C TYR A 71 0.76 6.06 6.28
N THR A 72 1.65 5.10 6.52
CA THR A 72 1.34 3.81 7.15
C THR A 72 2.34 3.50 8.26
N THR A 73 2.12 2.38 8.96
CA THR A 73 3.10 1.86 9.90
C THR A 73 4.18 1.04 9.17
N LEU A 74 5.35 0.91 9.79
CA LEU A 74 6.43 0.08 9.26
C LEU A 74 5.98 -1.38 9.12
N GLN A 75 5.24 -1.89 10.10
CA GLN A 75 4.68 -3.24 10.10
C GLN A 75 3.79 -3.48 8.87
N GLU A 76 2.89 -2.53 8.58
CA GLU A 76 2.01 -2.65 7.42
C GLU A 76 2.78 -2.62 6.09
N ASN A 77 3.85 -1.82 6.00
CA ASN A 77 4.70 -1.80 4.81
C ASN A 77 5.53 -3.08 4.66
N ALA A 78 6.00 -3.66 5.77
CA ALA A 78 6.72 -4.93 5.75
C ALA A 78 5.81 -6.07 5.25
N GLU A 79 4.61 -6.21 5.81
CA GLU A 79 3.61 -7.19 5.36
C GLU A 79 3.24 -6.96 3.88
N ARG A 80 3.07 -5.70 3.47
CA ARG A 80 2.77 -5.34 2.08
C ARG A 80 3.89 -5.77 1.15
N LEU A 81 5.14 -5.48 1.50
CA LEU A 81 6.30 -5.83 0.70
C LEU A 81 6.44 -7.34 0.52
N GLU A 82 6.24 -8.11 1.58
CA GLU A 82 6.27 -9.57 1.52
C GLU A 82 5.26 -10.09 0.47
N ILE A 83 4.03 -9.57 0.50
CA ILE A 83 2.99 -9.91 -0.48
C ILE A 83 3.42 -9.50 -1.90
N LEU A 84 4.01 -8.32 -2.07
CA LEU A 84 4.50 -7.86 -3.38
C LEU A 84 5.55 -8.83 -3.92
N PHE A 85 6.55 -9.22 -3.13
CA PHE A 85 7.60 -10.14 -3.57
C PHE A 85 7.09 -11.55 -3.84
N GLU A 86 6.20 -12.07 -3.01
CA GLU A 86 5.58 -13.37 -3.26
C GLU A 86 4.88 -13.38 -4.62
N ASN A 87 4.04 -12.37 -4.90
CA ASN A 87 3.31 -12.32 -6.15
C ASN A 87 4.20 -12.01 -7.36
N LEU A 88 5.17 -11.09 -7.23
CA LEU A 88 5.99 -10.64 -8.35
C LEU A 88 7.11 -11.63 -8.71
N LEU A 89 7.79 -12.19 -7.72
CA LEU A 89 9.00 -12.98 -7.92
C LEU A 89 8.73 -14.48 -7.82
N HIS A 90 7.92 -14.90 -6.84
CA HIS A 90 7.66 -16.33 -6.63
C HIS A 90 6.55 -16.84 -7.55
N ILE A 91 5.40 -16.14 -7.61
CA ILE A 91 4.28 -16.51 -8.50
C ILE A 91 4.50 -15.99 -9.94
N GLY A 92 5.23 -14.89 -10.12
CA GLY A 92 5.48 -14.30 -11.45
C GLY A 92 4.30 -13.49 -12.01
N ARG A 93 3.46 -12.90 -11.15
CA ARG A 93 2.33 -12.04 -11.56
C ARG A 93 2.82 -10.69 -12.06
N THR A 94 2.03 -10.06 -12.93
CA THR A 94 2.26 -8.67 -13.34
C THR A 94 2.06 -7.73 -12.14
N THR A 95 2.70 -6.55 -12.18
CA THR A 95 2.53 -5.51 -11.13
C THR A 95 1.06 -5.12 -10.94
N GLY A 96 0.26 -5.07 -12.01
CA GLY A 96 -1.18 -4.82 -11.93
C GLY A 96 -1.95 -5.93 -11.20
N GLN A 97 -1.68 -7.20 -11.54
CA GLN A 97 -2.34 -8.34 -10.89
C GLN A 97 -1.94 -8.46 -9.41
N THR A 98 -0.69 -8.14 -9.09
CA THR A 98 -0.19 -8.09 -7.72
C THR A 98 -0.92 -7.04 -6.89
N ILE A 99 -1.07 -5.81 -7.39
CA ILE A 99 -1.77 -4.74 -6.67
C ILE A 99 -3.25 -5.05 -6.50
N HIS A 100 -3.91 -5.58 -7.53
CA HIS A 100 -5.29 -6.04 -7.43
C HIS A 100 -5.46 -7.15 -6.37
N THR A 101 -4.51 -8.09 -6.29
CA THR A 101 -4.50 -9.15 -5.27
C THR A 101 -4.31 -8.58 -3.87
N LEU A 102 -3.39 -7.62 -3.70
CA LEU A 102 -3.13 -6.95 -2.43
C LEU A 102 -4.40 -6.24 -1.91
N GLN A 103 -5.12 -5.54 -2.78
CA GLN A 103 -6.39 -4.89 -2.45
C GLN A 103 -7.46 -5.91 -2.04
N LYS A 104 -7.63 -6.98 -2.82
CA LYS A 104 -8.63 -8.03 -2.53
C LYS A 104 -8.35 -8.78 -1.23
N ARG A 105 -7.08 -9.09 -0.93
CA ARG A 105 -6.69 -9.82 0.29
C ARG A 105 -7.05 -9.03 1.55
N LYS A 106 -6.81 -7.72 1.55
CA LYS A 106 -7.16 -6.90 2.71
C LYS A 106 -8.68 -6.78 2.90
N ILE A 107 -9.45 -6.66 1.82
CA ILE A 107 -10.93 -6.65 1.89
C ILE A 107 -11.44 -7.95 2.53
N HIS A 108 -10.86 -9.10 2.19
CA HIS A 108 -11.27 -10.38 2.77
C HIS A 108 -10.90 -10.49 4.26
N ARG A 109 -9.66 -10.11 4.63
CA ARG A 109 -9.17 -10.16 6.02
C ARG A 109 -10.03 -9.31 6.96
N GLU A 110 -10.56 -8.18 6.49
CA GLU A 110 -11.43 -7.30 7.28
C GLU A 110 -12.87 -7.83 7.40
N LYS A 111 -13.37 -8.53 6.37
CA LYS A 111 -14.67 -9.23 6.44
C LYS A 111 -14.65 -10.38 7.44
N ASP A 112 -13.56 -11.15 7.48
CA ASP A 112 -13.40 -12.25 8.43
C ASP A 112 -13.30 -11.74 9.89
N SER A 113 -12.65 -10.59 10.11
CA SER A 113 -12.58 -9.97 11.44
C SER A 113 -13.90 -9.34 11.89
N ALA A 114 -14.69 -8.76 10.97
CA ALA A 114 -16.00 -8.19 11.30
C ALA A 114 -17.06 -9.26 11.63
N GLN A 115 -16.88 -10.50 11.17
CA GLN A 115 -17.77 -11.62 11.50
C GLN A 115 -17.45 -12.29 12.85
N MET A 116 -16.31 -12.00 13.48
CA MET A 116 -15.96 -12.59 14.79
C MET A 116 -16.48 -11.81 16.00
N ASP A 117 -17.01 -10.60 15.81
CA ASP A 117 -17.51 -9.75 16.91
C ASP A 117 -19.03 -9.88 17.16
N GLU A 118 -19.74 -10.77 16.45
CA GLU A 118 -21.20 -10.91 16.53
C GLU A 118 -21.69 -12.31 16.95
N ASP A 119 -20.90 -13.09 17.67
CA ASP A 119 -21.35 -14.38 18.22
C ASP A 119 -21.22 -14.45 19.75
N SER A 120 -22.12 -13.73 20.41
CA SER A 120 -22.54 -14.02 21.78
C SER A 120 -24.05 -13.77 21.86
N HIS A 121 -24.82 -14.83 21.61
CA HIS A 121 -26.05 -15.27 22.30
C HIS A 121 -26.98 -16.05 21.35
N SER A 122 -26.92 -17.38 21.41
CA SER A 122 -27.98 -18.30 20.94
C SER A 122 -29.29 -18.06 21.71
N SER A 123 -30.51 -18.14 21.15
CA SER A 123 -31.18 -19.35 20.62
C SER A 123 -32.55 -19.00 19.95
N PRO A 124 -33.27 -19.96 19.31
CA PRO A 124 -33.97 -19.75 18.03
C PRO A 124 -35.52 -19.75 18.11
N THR A 125 -36.22 -19.13 17.14
CA THR A 125 -37.27 -19.80 16.33
C THR A 125 -37.88 -18.91 15.22
N ASP A 126 -37.80 -19.46 14.00
CA ASP A 126 -38.86 -19.59 12.98
C ASP A 126 -39.32 -18.40 12.10
N LYS A 127 -39.43 -18.76 10.80
CA LYS A 127 -40.20 -18.16 9.68
C LYS A 127 -39.56 -17.08 8.82
N THR A 128 -39.14 -17.55 7.64
CA THR A 128 -39.45 -17.01 6.30
C THR A 128 -39.50 -15.50 6.15
N GLU A 129 -38.48 -14.92 5.50
CA GLU A 129 -38.67 -14.01 4.37
C GLU A 129 -37.31 -13.66 3.73
N GLN A 130 -37.29 -13.69 2.40
CA GLN A 130 -36.16 -13.30 1.57
C GLN A 130 -35.81 -11.84 1.81
N ASN A 131 -34.69 -11.58 2.49
CA ASN A 131 -34.05 -10.28 2.43
C ASN A 131 -32.65 -10.44 1.83
N PHE A 132 -32.48 -9.86 0.65
CA PHE A 132 -31.16 -9.50 0.13
C PHE A 132 -30.57 -8.43 1.08
N HIS A 133 -29.99 -8.89 2.18
CA HIS A 133 -29.17 -8.06 3.03
C HIS A 133 -27.86 -7.78 2.28
N THR A 134 -27.89 -6.75 1.43
CA THR A 134 -26.68 -6.07 0.97
C THR A 134 -26.07 -5.42 2.20
N SER A 135 -25.31 -6.20 2.99
CA SER A 135 -24.47 -5.69 4.05
C SER A 135 -23.40 -4.83 3.37
N SER A 136 -23.66 -3.52 3.35
CA SER A 136 -22.72 -2.51 2.89
C SER A 136 -21.53 -2.52 3.85
N THR A 137 -20.61 -3.45 3.62
CA THR A 137 -19.31 -3.53 4.27
C THR A 137 -18.52 -2.30 3.82
N ALA A 138 -18.45 -1.30 4.69
CA ALA A 138 -17.72 -0.06 4.41
C ALA A 138 -16.26 -0.42 4.10
N ILE A 139 -15.85 -0.19 2.85
CA ILE A 139 -14.50 -0.50 2.37
C ILE A 139 -13.54 0.49 3.05
N HIS A 140 -12.70 0.01 3.97
CA HIS A 140 -11.76 0.87 4.67
C HIS A 140 -10.72 1.48 3.71
N PRO A 141 -10.48 2.81 3.72
CA PRO A 141 -9.64 3.48 2.73
C PRO A 141 -8.20 2.96 2.61
N SER A 142 -7.66 2.33 3.66
CA SER A 142 -6.28 1.80 3.69
C SER A 142 -6.02 0.65 2.69
N PHE A 143 -7.08 0.09 2.09
CA PHE A 143 -6.95 -0.89 1.00
C PHE A 143 -6.33 -0.27 -0.26
N PHE A 144 -6.64 0.99 -0.53
CA PHE A 144 -6.19 1.71 -1.72
C PHE A 144 -4.88 2.46 -1.50
N ASN A 145 -4.22 2.28 -0.35
CA ASN A 145 -3.00 3.00 -0.04
C ASN A 145 -1.85 2.65 -1.00
N CYS A 146 -1.82 1.44 -1.56
CA CYS A 146 -0.77 1.02 -2.47
C CYS A 146 -1.26 1.20 -3.91
N VAL A 147 -0.60 2.09 -4.66
CA VAL A 147 -0.99 2.49 -6.00
C VAL A 147 0.09 2.10 -7.00
N LEU A 148 -0.33 1.68 -8.19
CA LEU A 148 0.54 1.44 -9.33
C LEU A 148 0.50 2.64 -10.28
N TYR A 149 1.67 3.18 -10.59
CA TYR A 149 1.89 4.15 -11.64
C TYR A 149 2.61 3.49 -12.82
N GLY A 150 2.26 3.89 -14.04
CA GLY A 150 2.79 3.30 -15.27
C GLY A 150 2.05 2.04 -15.71
N LEU A 151 2.67 1.27 -16.62
CA LEU A 151 2.03 0.09 -17.20
C LEU A 151 2.26 -1.15 -16.31
N PRO A 152 1.29 -2.10 -16.28
CA PRO A 152 1.52 -3.40 -15.70
C PRO A 152 2.75 -4.06 -16.33
N ASN A 153 3.72 -4.43 -15.51
CA ASN A 153 4.99 -5.00 -15.95
C ASN A 153 5.18 -6.40 -15.35
N ILE A 154 5.83 -7.30 -16.08
CA ILE A 154 6.23 -8.62 -15.59
C ILE A 154 7.71 -8.52 -15.23
N ILE A 155 8.07 -9.02 -14.04
CA ILE A 155 9.47 -9.19 -13.69
C ILE A 155 9.88 -10.56 -14.20
N ILE A 156 10.78 -10.59 -15.18
CA ILE A 156 11.47 -11.81 -15.61
C ILE A 156 12.86 -11.70 -15.00
N LEU A 157 13.15 -12.54 -14.02
CA LEU A 157 14.45 -12.60 -13.35
C LEU A 157 15.39 -13.57 -14.08
#